data_AF-A0A0D6M8P0-F1
#
_entry.id   AF-A0A0D6M8P0-F1
#
_cell.length_a   1.000
_cell.length_b   1.000
_cell.length_c   1.000
_cell.angle_alpha   90.00
_cell.angle_beta   90.00
_cell.angle_gamma   90.00
#
_symmetry.space_group_name_H-M   'P 1'
#
loop_
_entity.id
_entity.type
_entity.pdbx_description
1 polymer ?
#
loop_
_entity_poly.entity_id
_entity_poly.type
_entity_poly.pdbx_seq_one_letter_code
_entity_poly.pdbx_strand_id
1 'polypeptide(L)'
;MRMLNVQLRTQVTLYQHTVLRNGRTIPQLIAATRNEKQLTWIGLKKPNYPANATWAWTDGSVVDYFNWANGKPADITGLQNCAQMYTDSLDKNPAKDTDFRRWNDVQCSTAMRSYVCKKPALH
;
A
#
# COMPACT_ATOMS: atom_id res chain seq x y z
N MET A 1 32.78 -4.37 -34.07
CA MET A 1 31.62 -3.52 -34.40
C MET A 1 30.51 -4.44 -34.89
N ARG A 2 29.59 -4.85 -34.01
CA ARG A 2 28.49 -5.75 -34.37
C ARG A 2 27.19 -4.95 -34.38
N MET A 3 26.62 -4.81 -35.57
CA MET A 3 25.20 -4.51 -35.74
C MET A 3 24.47 -5.83 -35.96
N LEU A 4 23.37 -6.07 -35.23
CA LEU A 4 22.29 -6.99 -35.58
C LEU A 4 20.99 -6.48 -34.93
N ASN A 5 20.35 -5.57 -35.66
CA ASN A 5 18.99 -5.63 -36.21
C ASN A 5 17.78 -6.22 -35.43
N VAL A 6 16.66 -5.51 -35.62
CA VAL A 6 15.22 -5.90 -35.60
C VAL A 6 14.43 -5.80 -34.27
N GLN A 7 13.43 -4.91 -34.32
CA GLN A 7 12.32 -4.72 -33.37
C GLN A 7 11.62 -6.03 -33.03
N LEU A 8 11.12 -6.20 -31.80
CA LEU A 8 9.86 -6.91 -31.54
C LEU A 8 9.26 -6.48 -30.21
N ARG A 9 7.92 -6.46 -30.23
CA ARG A 9 6.98 -5.99 -29.23
C ARG A 9 7.07 -6.77 -27.90
N THR A 10 6.42 -6.20 -26.89
CA THR A 10 5.79 -6.90 -25.75
C THR A 10 6.70 -7.80 -24.91
N GLN A 11 7.19 -7.26 -23.79
CA GLN A 11 7.23 -8.05 -22.56
C GLN A 11 6.01 -7.69 -21.72
N VAL A 12 4.95 -8.47 -21.88
CA VAL A 12 3.93 -8.62 -20.84
C VAL A 12 4.50 -9.60 -19.83
N THR A 13 5.01 -9.11 -18.67
CA THR A 13 5.03 -9.78 -17.34
C THR A 13 5.82 -8.87 -16.39
N LEU A 14 5.31 -8.32 -15.27
CA LEU A 14 4.16 -8.68 -14.45
C LEU A 14 3.22 -7.49 -14.25
N TYR A 15 1.97 -7.65 -14.68
CA TYR A 15 0.85 -7.14 -13.91
C TYR A 15 0.89 -7.76 -12.50
N GLN A 16 0.33 -7.05 -11.53
CA GLN A 16 -0.31 -7.65 -10.36
C GLN A 16 0.60 -8.50 -9.47
N HIS A 17 1.30 -7.84 -8.58
CA HIS A 17 1.39 -8.19 -7.17
C HIS A 17 2.49 -7.31 -6.59
N THR A 18 2.25 -6.73 -5.41
CA THR A 18 3.24 -6.05 -4.59
C THR A 18 4.28 -7.06 -4.05
N VAL A 19 4.98 -7.79 -4.92
CA VAL A 19 6.06 -8.72 -4.57
C VAL A 19 7.37 -7.93 -4.56
N LEU A 20 7.93 -7.74 -3.37
CA LEU A 20 9.30 -7.27 -3.17
C LEU A 20 10.28 -8.43 -3.42
N ARG A 21 11.58 -8.13 -3.55
CA ARG A 21 12.63 -9.15 -3.76
C ARG A 21 12.45 -10.35 -2.81
N ASN A 22 12.68 -11.56 -3.35
CA ASN A 22 12.53 -12.87 -2.70
C ASN A 22 11.09 -13.40 -2.56
N GLY A 23 10.18 -13.02 -3.45
CA GLY A 23 8.83 -13.60 -3.48
C GLY A 23 7.93 -13.17 -2.32
N ARG A 24 8.30 -12.12 -1.58
CA ARG A 24 7.56 -11.64 -0.41
C ARG A 24 6.70 -10.44 -0.76
N THR A 25 5.43 -10.51 -0.40
CA THR A 25 4.51 -9.38 -0.51
C THR A 25 4.76 -8.35 0.60
N ILE A 26 4.40 -7.07 0.40
CA ILE A 26 4.46 -6.04 1.47
C ILE A 26 3.86 -6.57 2.80
N PRO A 27 2.70 -7.24 2.79
CA PRO A 27 2.15 -7.89 3.98
C PRO A 27 3.03 -8.95 4.66
N GLN A 28 3.81 -9.72 3.91
CA GLN A 28 4.67 -10.77 4.48
C GLN A 28 5.91 -10.22 5.17
N LEU A 29 6.36 -9.01 4.80
CA LEU A 29 7.44 -8.34 5.51
C LEU A 29 6.99 -7.79 6.88
N ILE A 30 5.73 -7.35 6.98
CA ILE A 30 5.19 -6.77 8.21
C ILE A 30 4.81 -7.86 9.21
N ALA A 31 4.33 -9.02 8.75
CA ALA A 31 4.06 -10.18 9.62
C ALA A 31 5.32 -10.72 10.35
N ALA A 32 6.54 -10.35 9.92
CA ALA A 32 7.78 -10.80 10.52
C ALA A 32 8.20 -9.99 11.76
N THR A 33 7.54 -8.88 12.09
CA THR A 33 7.84 -8.07 13.29
C THR A 33 6.94 -8.50 14.45
N ARG A 34 7.48 -9.25 15.40
CA ARG A 34 6.76 -9.75 16.60
C ARG A 34 6.41 -8.62 17.57
N ASN A 35 5.17 -8.11 17.53
CA ASN A 35 4.33 -7.79 18.70
C ASN A 35 3.03 -7.06 18.28
N GLU A 36 1.90 -7.45 18.87
CA GLU A 36 0.53 -7.43 18.32
C GLU A 36 -0.24 -6.11 18.55
N LYS A 37 -1.24 -5.82 17.69
CA LYS A 37 -2.03 -4.56 17.49
C LYS A 37 -1.43 -3.49 16.57
N GLN A 38 -1.03 -3.84 15.34
CA GLN A 38 -0.34 -2.88 14.46
C GLN A 38 -1.16 -2.53 13.22
N LEU A 39 -1.40 -1.23 13.07
CA LEU A 39 -1.80 -0.55 11.84
C LEU A 39 -0.55 0.12 11.27
N THR A 40 -0.32 -0.04 9.96
CA THR A 40 0.93 0.43 9.34
C THR A 40 0.66 1.55 8.36
N TRP A 41 1.42 2.64 8.47
CA TRP A 41 1.39 3.71 7.47
C TRP A 41 1.83 3.20 6.09
N ILE A 42 1.07 3.56 5.07
CA ILE A 42 1.48 3.46 3.66
C ILE A 42 1.56 4.86 3.06
N GLY A 43 2.30 5.00 1.95
CA GLY A 43 2.54 6.30 1.33
C GLY A 43 1.36 6.94 0.60
N LEU A 44 0.11 6.49 0.79
CA LEU A 44 -1.05 7.05 0.09
C LEU A 44 -1.70 8.14 0.96
N LYS A 45 -1.88 9.34 0.40
CA LYS A 45 -2.51 10.48 1.09
C LYS A 45 -3.27 11.40 0.15
N LYS A 46 -4.09 12.30 0.69
CA LYS A 46 -4.68 13.46 -0.01
C LYS A 46 -3.82 14.71 0.28
N PRO A 47 -2.77 14.99 -0.49
CA PRO A 47 -1.76 16.00 -0.11
C PRO A 47 -2.28 17.43 -0.12
N ASN A 48 -3.30 17.72 -0.91
CA ASN A 48 -3.82 19.07 -1.13
C ASN A 48 -5.23 19.25 -0.53
N TYR A 49 -5.64 18.41 0.43
CA TYR A 49 -6.91 18.57 1.11
C TYR A 49 -6.93 19.87 1.94
N PRO A 50 -8.03 20.66 1.96
CA PRO A 50 -9.33 20.39 1.33
C PRO A 50 -9.46 20.89 -0.12
N ALA A 51 -8.47 21.59 -0.67
CA ALA A 51 -8.53 22.12 -2.05
C ALA A 51 -8.65 21.01 -3.11
N ASN A 52 -8.10 19.82 -2.85
CA ASN A 52 -8.27 18.63 -3.68
C ASN A 52 -8.26 17.35 -2.82
N ALA A 53 -9.32 16.54 -2.94
CA ALA A 53 -9.50 15.28 -2.22
C ALA A 53 -8.94 14.03 -2.94
N THR A 54 -8.14 14.21 -3.99
CA THR A 54 -7.54 13.12 -4.76
C THR A 54 -6.42 12.44 -3.97
N TRP A 55 -6.41 11.10 -4.01
CA TRP A 55 -5.34 10.28 -3.44
C TRP A 55 -4.09 10.31 -4.33
N ALA A 56 -2.92 10.42 -3.71
CA ALA A 56 -1.62 10.40 -4.36
C ALA A 56 -0.61 9.61 -3.51
N TRP A 57 0.30 8.89 -4.18
CA TRP A 57 1.46 8.29 -3.53
C TRP A 57 2.51 9.37 -3.22
N THR A 58 3.12 9.29 -2.05
CA THR A 58 4.17 10.23 -1.60
C THR A 58 5.45 10.18 -2.44
N ASP A 59 5.64 9.11 -3.22
CA ASP A 59 6.79 8.95 -4.11
C ASP A 59 6.53 9.45 -5.54
N GLY A 60 5.34 10.00 -5.81
CA GLY A 60 4.95 10.50 -7.13
C GLY A 60 4.52 9.43 -8.14
N SER A 61 4.45 8.15 -7.74
CA SER A 61 3.88 7.11 -8.59
C SER A 61 2.42 7.42 -8.92
N VAL A 62 1.99 7.06 -10.13
CA VAL A 62 0.58 7.13 -10.52
C VAL A 62 -0.25 6.25 -9.61
N VAL A 63 -1.43 6.74 -9.20
CA VAL A 63 -2.41 5.93 -8.48
C VAL A 63 -3.32 5.24 -9.51
N ASP A 64 -3.07 3.95 -9.73
CA ASP A 64 -3.82 3.11 -10.67
C ASP A 64 -4.49 1.91 -9.97
N TYR A 65 -4.28 1.76 -8.67
CA TYR A 65 -4.77 0.65 -7.87
C TYR A 65 -5.19 1.10 -6.47
N PHE A 66 -6.32 0.56 -6.02
CA PHE A 66 -6.82 0.70 -4.66
C PHE A 66 -7.12 -0.66 -4.04
N ASN A 67 -6.72 -0.85 -2.77
CA ASN A 67 -7.03 -2.04 -1.98
C ASN A 67 -7.78 -1.68 -0.69
N TRP A 68 -8.78 -0.80 -0.79
CA TRP A 68 -9.58 -0.39 0.36
C TRP A 68 -10.29 -1.57 1.01
N ALA A 69 -10.37 -1.53 2.35
CA ALA A 69 -11.21 -2.43 3.12
C ALA A 69 -12.68 -2.18 2.82
N ASN A 70 -13.55 -3.11 3.24
CA ASN A 70 -14.97 -2.93 3.00
C ASN A 70 -15.48 -1.64 3.69
N GLY A 71 -16.21 -0.82 2.96
CA GLY A 71 -16.71 0.47 3.43
C GLY A 71 -15.65 1.57 3.58
N LYS A 72 -14.45 1.40 3.02
CA LYS A 72 -13.37 2.41 3.04
C LYS A 72 -13.09 3.01 1.65
N PRO A 73 -12.61 4.25 1.57
CA PRO A 73 -12.42 5.22 2.67
C PRO A 73 -13.78 5.74 3.21
N ALA A 74 -13.86 6.01 4.51
CA ALA A 74 -15.11 6.39 5.18
C ALA A 74 -15.16 7.85 5.66
N ASP A 75 -14.00 8.49 5.81
CA ASP A 75 -13.80 9.87 6.26
C ASP A 75 -14.68 10.31 7.46
N ILE A 76 -14.71 9.47 8.50
CA ILE A 76 -15.57 9.60 9.69
C ILE A 76 -15.43 10.96 10.39
N THR A 77 -14.25 11.60 10.26
CA THR A 77 -13.94 12.86 10.95
C THR A 77 -13.76 14.05 10.01
N GLY A 78 -13.87 13.85 8.69
CA GLY A 78 -13.55 14.88 7.68
C GLY A 78 -12.07 15.24 7.58
N LEU A 79 -11.19 14.51 8.28
CA LEU A 79 -9.75 14.74 8.39
C LEU A 79 -8.93 13.48 8.06
N GLN A 80 -9.58 12.40 7.58
CA GLN A 80 -8.92 11.12 7.31
C GLN A 80 -8.24 11.14 5.94
N ASN A 81 -7.13 11.87 5.88
CA ASN A 81 -6.43 12.21 4.63
C ASN A 81 -5.17 11.37 4.38
N CYS A 82 -4.88 10.38 5.22
CA CYS A 82 -3.76 9.46 5.05
C CYS A 82 -4.25 8.01 5.13
N ALA A 83 -3.61 7.11 4.39
CA ALA A 83 -3.99 5.70 4.37
C ALA A 83 -3.08 4.86 5.26
N GLN A 84 -3.68 3.91 5.96
CA GLN A 84 -3.01 2.82 6.65
C GLN A 84 -3.37 1.49 5.99
N MET A 85 -2.54 0.48 6.22
CA MET A 85 -2.86 -0.91 5.94
C MET A 85 -3.16 -1.66 7.25
N TYR A 86 -4.20 -2.50 7.21
CA TYR A 86 -4.48 -3.46 8.26
C TYR A 86 -3.45 -4.59 8.19
N THR A 87 -2.60 -4.68 9.20
CA THR A 87 -1.49 -5.65 9.24
C THR A 87 -1.61 -6.69 10.34
N ASP A 88 -2.65 -6.57 11.17
CA ASP A 88 -3.10 -7.63 12.06
C ASP A 88 -4.54 -8.00 11.74
N SER A 89 -4.99 -9.08 12.35
CA SER A 89 -6.39 -9.44 12.26
C SER A 89 -7.26 -8.59 13.17
N LEU A 90 -8.09 -7.77 12.54
CA LEU A 90 -9.06 -6.92 13.22
C LEU A 90 -10.12 -7.75 13.96
N ASP A 91 -10.39 -8.97 13.46
CA ASP A 91 -11.22 -9.97 14.12
C ASP A 91 -10.32 -11.01 14.83
N LYS A 92 -10.70 -11.39 16.06
CA LYS A 92 -10.05 -12.48 16.82
C LYS A 92 -10.22 -13.84 16.14
N ASN A 93 -11.09 -13.94 15.14
CA ASN A 93 -11.19 -15.07 14.24
C ASN A 93 -10.53 -14.74 12.88
N PRO A 94 -9.30 -15.23 12.62
CA PRO A 94 -8.60 -15.00 11.36
C PRO A 94 -9.36 -15.53 10.14
N ALA A 95 -10.26 -16.51 10.31
CA ALA A 95 -11.09 -17.02 9.22
C ALA A 95 -12.21 -16.06 8.80
N LYS A 96 -12.47 -15.00 9.59
CA LYS A 96 -13.47 -13.96 9.32
C LYS A 96 -12.84 -12.59 9.02
N ASP A 97 -11.52 -12.49 9.12
CA ASP A 97 -10.81 -11.24 8.90
C ASP A 97 -10.65 -10.94 7.40
N THR A 98 -11.70 -10.37 6.81
CA THR A 98 -11.73 -10.01 5.39
C THR A 98 -10.96 -8.73 5.06
N ASP A 99 -10.58 -7.96 6.08
CA ASP A 99 -9.91 -6.67 5.90
C ASP A 99 -8.39 -6.76 6.13
N PHE A 100 -7.89 -7.93 6.49
CA PHE A 100 -6.46 -8.21 6.51
C PHE A 100 -5.79 -7.72 5.21
N ARG A 101 -4.73 -6.91 5.34
CA ARG A 101 -3.93 -6.36 4.24
C ARG A 101 -4.67 -5.35 3.36
N ARG A 102 -5.89 -4.99 3.70
CA ARG A 102 -6.64 -3.92 3.05
C ARG A 102 -6.39 -2.58 3.73
N TRP A 103 -6.83 -1.52 3.08
CA TRP A 103 -6.51 -0.14 3.46
C TRP A 103 -7.66 0.54 4.16
N ASN A 104 -7.32 1.47 5.05
CA ASN A 104 -8.26 2.36 5.70
C ASN A 104 -7.72 3.78 5.69
N ASP A 105 -8.61 4.75 5.55
CA ASP A 105 -8.29 6.15 5.74
C ASP A 105 -8.31 6.52 7.22
N VAL A 106 -7.37 7.36 7.61
CA VAL A 106 -7.14 7.75 8.99
C VAL A 106 -6.54 9.14 9.05
N GLN A 107 -6.72 9.82 10.18
CA GLN A 107 -6.14 11.15 10.37
C GLN A 107 -4.61 11.07 10.33
N CYS A 108 -3.98 11.92 9.53
CA CYS A 108 -2.53 11.92 9.35
C CYS A 108 -1.73 12.15 10.64
N SER A 109 -2.34 12.77 11.66
CA SER A 109 -1.76 12.97 12.99
C SER A 109 -1.79 11.71 13.87
N THR A 110 -2.42 10.62 13.41
CA THR A 110 -2.53 9.38 14.18
C THR A 110 -1.15 8.79 14.45
N ALA A 111 -0.83 8.60 15.72
CA ALA A 111 0.41 7.94 16.12
C ALA A 111 0.35 6.46 15.73
N MET A 112 1.20 6.04 14.79
CA MET A 112 1.39 4.64 14.43
C MET A 112 2.79 4.17 14.80
N ARG A 113 2.92 2.87 15.06
CA ARG A 113 4.19 2.25 15.43
C ARG A 113 5.02 1.77 14.24
N SER A 114 4.43 1.70 13.04
CA SER A 114 5.11 1.19 11.84
C SER A 114 4.71 1.93 10.56
N TYR A 115 5.61 1.90 9.57
CA TYR A 115 5.42 2.43 8.22
C TYR A 115 6.14 1.56 7.20
N VAL A 116 5.64 1.50 5.97
CA VAL A 116 6.31 0.81 4.85
C VAL A 116 7.10 1.79 4.01
N CYS A 117 8.37 1.48 3.75
CA CYS A 117 9.20 2.22 2.80
C CYS A 117 9.24 1.53 1.43
N LYS A 118 9.31 2.33 0.36
CA LYS A 118 9.68 1.85 -0.98
C LYS A 118 11.14 2.21 -1.24
N LYS A 119 11.88 1.28 -1.83
CA LYS A 119 13.24 1.52 -2.35
C LYS A 119 13.36 1.01 -3.79
N PRO A 120 14.17 1.64 -4.65
CA PRO A 120 14.48 1.09 -5.96
C PRO A 120 15.10 -0.31 -5.85
N ALA A 121 14.84 -1.16 -6.84
CA ALA A 121 15.56 -2.43 -6.96
C ALA A 121 16.98 -2.15 -7.45
N LEU A 122 17.98 -2.59 -6.69
CA LEU A 122 19.39 -2.52 -7.11
C LEU A 122 19.67 -3.69 -8.06
N HIS A 123 19.74 -3.45 -9.36
CA HIS A 123 20.13 -4.45 -10.35
C HIS A 123 21.62 -4.80 -10.24
#